data_AF-A0A661DAB9-F1
#
_entry.id   AF-A0A661DAB9-F1
#
_cell.length_a   1.000
_cell.length_b   1.000
_cell.length_c   1.000
_cell.angle_alpha   90.00
_cell.angle_beta   90.00
_cell.angle_gamma   90.00
#
_symmetry.space_group_name_H-M   'P 1'
#
loop_
_entity.id
_entity.type
_entity.pdbx_description
1 polymer ?
#
loop_
_entity_poly.entity_id
_entity_poly.type
_entity_poly.pdbx_seq_one_letter_code
_entity_poly.pdbx_strand_id
1 'polypeptide(L)'
;LFTDKSLLERMMAEHIQLPTTVWFRLNISWVLFFIGSGLANLYVAFNFDEATWVNFKLFGLLGLTIVFIIGQSIYLSKHAIEVTKSTEDN
;
A
#
# COMPACT_ATOMS: atom_id res chain seq x y z
N LEU A 1 10.95 22.51 -7.19
CA LEU A 1 11.56 21.22 -6.75
C LEU A 1 10.66 20.42 -5.80
N PHE A 2 9.50 20.93 -5.40
CA PHE A 2 8.44 20.15 -4.75
C PHE A 2 7.29 20.04 -5.75
N THR A 3 7.06 18.84 -6.28
CA THR A 3 5.96 18.56 -7.19
C THR A 3 4.85 17.91 -6.37
N ASP A 4 3.59 18.31 -6.58
CA ASP A 4 2.39 17.82 -5.87
C ASP A 4 2.05 16.33 -6.09
N LYS A 5 2.97 15.58 -6.73
CA LYS A 5 2.81 14.17 -7.05
C LYS A 5 3.51 13.33 -6.01
N SER A 6 2.77 12.36 -5.47
CA SER A 6 3.30 11.45 -4.47
C SER A 6 4.45 10.59 -5.01
N LEU A 7 5.32 10.09 -4.13
CA LEU A 7 6.49 9.30 -4.52
C LEU A 7 6.08 8.00 -5.25
N LEU A 8 4.97 7.39 -4.82
CA LEU A 8 4.37 6.22 -5.46
C LEU A 8 3.83 6.55 -6.86
N GLU A 9 3.16 7.70 -7.01
CA GLU A 9 2.69 8.18 -8.32
C GLU A 9 3.85 8.40 -9.29
N ARG A 10 4.99 8.94 -8.84
CA ARG A 10 6.16 9.10 -9.70
C ARG A 10 6.74 7.76 -10.20
N MET A 11 6.76 6.73 -9.36
CA MET A 11 7.32 5.43 -9.74
C MET A 11 6.41 4.64 -10.68
N MET A 12 5.11 4.88 -10.64
CA MET A 12 4.11 4.06 -11.36
C MET A 12 3.38 4.80 -12.48
N ALA A 13 3.39 6.15 -12.51
CA ALA A 13 2.75 6.96 -13.56
C ALA A 13 3.35 6.72 -14.96
N GLU A 14 4.56 6.16 -15.03
CA GLU A 14 5.20 5.78 -16.29
C GLU A 14 4.52 4.56 -16.94
N HIS A 15 3.78 3.76 -16.17
CA HIS A 15 3.15 2.51 -16.63
C HIS A 15 1.62 2.50 -16.49
N ILE A 16 1.04 3.30 -15.58
CA ILE A 16 -0.41 3.31 -15.30
C ILE A 16 -0.88 4.75 -14.99
N GLN A 17 -1.88 5.25 -15.73
CA GLN A 17 -2.56 6.52 -15.41
C GLN A 17 -3.76 6.27 -14.50
N LEU A 18 -3.61 6.57 -13.21
CA LEU A 18 -4.69 6.55 -12.23
C LEU A 18 -5.10 7.98 -11.84
N PRO A 19 -6.38 8.23 -11.52
CA PRO A 19 -6.83 9.51 -10.97
C PRO A 19 -6.05 9.89 -9.70
N THR A 20 -5.72 11.18 -9.54
CA THR A 20 -4.98 11.72 -8.38
C THR A 20 -5.63 11.35 -7.04
N THR A 21 -6.96 11.27 -6.97
CA THR A 21 -7.68 10.82 -5.77
C THR A 21 -7.34 9.38 -5.36
N VAL A 22 -7.15 8.48 -6.33
CA VAL A 22 -6.77 7.08 -6.07
C VAL A 22 -5.33 7.02 -5.57
N TRP A 23 -4.42 7.80 -6.17
CA TRP A 23 -3.05 7.93 -5.71
C TRP A 23 -2.97 8.39 -4.26
N PHE A 24 -3.71 9.45 -3.91
CA PHE A 24 -3.71 9.96 -2.54
C PHE A 24 -4.18 8.90 -1.53
N ARG A 25 -5.26 8.17 -1.85
CA ARG A 25 -5.75 7.08 -1.00
C ARG A 25 -4.75 5.93 -0.88
N LEU A 26 -4.08 5.54 -1.96
CA LEU A 26 -3.02 4.52 -1.93
C LEU A 26 -1.87 4.93 -1.02
N ASN A 27 -1.44 6.19 -1.08
CA ASN A 27 -0.39 6.70 -0.18
C ASN A 27 -0.82 6.66 1.29
N ILE A 28 -2.05 7.07 1.60
CA ILE A 28 -2.58 6.97 2.97
C ILE A 28 -2.58 5.50 3.43
N SER A 29 -3.00 4.55 2.60
CA SER A 29 -2.98 3.13 2.94
C SER A 29 -1.56 2.65 3.26
N TRP A 30 -0.56 3.07 2.49
CA TRP A 30 0.85 2.75 2.76
C TRP A 30 1.34 3.37 4.07
N VAL A 31 1.01 4.63 4.35
CA VAL A 31 1.36 5.30 5.62
C VAL A 31 0.75 4.55 6.80
N LEU A 32 -0.55 4.22 6.72
CA LEU A 32 -1.24 3.46 7.76
C LEU A 32 -0.66 2.06 7.94
N PHE A 33 -0.28 1.39 6.84
CA PHE A 33 0.37 0.08 6.89
C PHE A 33 1.72 0.14 7.62
N PHE A 34 2.58 1.10 7.31
CA PHE A 34 3.87 1.23 7.98
C PHE A 34 3.72 1.60 9.46
N ILE A 35 2.78 2.48 9.80
CA ILE A 35 2.47 2.80 11.20
C ILE A 35 1.96 1.56 11.93
N GLY A 36 0.98 0.85 11.36
CA GLY A 36 0.42 -0.37 11.95
C GLY A 36 1.45 -1.48 12.10
N SER A 37 2.29 -1.69 11.09
CA SER A 37 3.40 -2.64 11.10
C SER A 37 4.43 -2.29 12.18
N GLY A 38 4.77 -1.01 12.32
CA GLY A 38 5.66 -0.52 13.38
C GLY A 38 5.08 -0.73 14.78
N LEU A 39 3.79 -0.43 14.98
CA LEU A 39 3.09 -0.69 16.24
C LEU A 39 3.02 -2.18 16.58
N ALA A 40 2.70 -3.02 15.59
CA ALA A 40 2.70 -4.47 15.75
C ALA A 40 4.10 -5.00 16.09
N ASN A 41 5.14 -4.48 15.44
CA ASN A 41 6.52 -4.83 15.75
C ASN A 41 6.90 -4.46 17.18
N LEU A 42 6.54 -3.26 17.62
CA LEU A 42 6.82 -2.77 18.97
C LEU A 42 6.07 -3.59 20.01
N TYR A 43 4.80 -3.90 19.76
CA TYR A 43 3.98 -4.76 20.61
C TYR A 43 4.62 -6.14 20.77
N VAL A 44 5.05 -6.77 19.68
CA VAL A 44 5.70 -8.08 19.74
C VAL A 44 7.03 -8.01 20.48
N ALA A 45 7.82 -6.95 20.26
CA ALA A 45 9.12 -6.77 20.90
C ALA A 45 9.03 -6.65 22.44
N PHE A 46 7.97 -6.04 22.97
CA PHE A 46 7.85 -5.81 24.42
C PHE A 46 7.04 -6.88 25.15
N ASN A 47 6.19 -7.65 24.46
CA ASN A 47 5.28 -8.60 25.11
C ASN A 47 5.67 -10.07 24.91
N PHE A 48 6.59 -10.36 23.99
CA PHE A 48 6.99 -11.74 23.67
C PHE A 48 8.49 -11.94 23.81
N ASP A 49 8.88 -13.20 23.86
CA ASP A 49 10.27 -13.67 23.91
C ASP A 49 11.01 -13.45 22.58
N GLU A 50 12.35 -13.46 22.65
CA GLU A 50 13.21 -13.14 21.51
C GLU A 50 12.96 -14.06 20.30
N ALA A 51 12.69 -15.34 20.55
CA ALA A 51 12.36 -16.30 19.50
C ALA A 51 11.09 -15.89 18.73
N THR A 52 10.04 -15.47 19.43
CA THR A 52 8.81 -14.96 18.82
C THR A 52 9.04 -13.65 18.09
N TRP A 53 9.84 -12.74 18.65
CA TRP A 53 10.18 -11.46 18.02
C TRP A 53 10.97 -11.62 16.71
N VAL A 54 11.97 -12.50 16.69
CA VAL A 54 12.74 -12.81 15.48
C VAL A 54 11.85 -13.46 14.42
N ASN A 55 11.01 -14.43 14.80
CA ASN A 55 10.05 -15.07 13.88
C ASN A 55 9.03 -14.06 13.34
N PHE A 56 8.55 -13.12 14.16
CA PHE A 56 7.65 -12.07 13.71
C PHE A 56 8.32 -11.15 12.69
N LYS A 57 9.58 -10.77 12.89
CA LYS A 57 10.33 -9.99 11.90
C LYS A 57 10.53 -10.74 10.58
N LEU A 58 10.84 -12.04 10.65
CA LEU A 58 11.13 -12.86 9.48
C LEU A 58 9.86 -13.24 8.71
N PHE A 59 8.84 -13.75 9.39
CA PHE A 59 7.63 -14.30 8.75
C PHE A 59 6.39 -13.45 8.99
N GLY A 60 6.27 -12.83 10.18
CA GLY A 60 5.13 -11.99 10.53
C GLY A 60 5.01 -10.75 9.64
N LEU A 61 6.12 -10.01 9.46
CA LEU A 61 6.15 -8.83 8.58
C LEU A 61 5.89 -9.19 7.11
N LEU A 62 6.41 -10.33 6.64
CA LEU A 62 6.13 -10.84 5.30
C LEU A 62 4.65 -11.19 5.13
N GLY A 63 4.06 -11.90 6.09
CA GLY A 63 2.63 -12.20 6.11
C GLY A 63 1.78 -10.93 6.11
N LEU A 64 2.13 -9.94 6.93
CA LEU A 64 1.46 -8.64 6.98
C LEU A 64 1.51 -7.93 5.63
N THR A 65 2.66 -7.98 4.96
CA THR A 65 2.87 -7.38 3.63
C THR A 65 2.03 -8.08 2.58
N ILE A 66 1.98 -9.41 2.57
CA ILE A 66 1.15 -10.18 1.64
C ILE A 66 -0.33 -9.82 1.82
N VAL A 67 -0.82 -9.81 3.07
CA VAL A 67 -2.20 -9.43 3.37
C VAL A 67 -2.49 -7.99 2.91
N PHE A 68 -1.56 -7.07 3.15
CA PHE A 68 -1.69 -5.68 2.71
C PHE A 68 -1.75 -5.57 1.19
N ILE A 69 -0.86 -6.23 0.46
CA ILE A 69 -0.85 -6.21 -1.00
C ILE A 69 -2.14 -6.82 -1.55
N ILE A 70 -2.61 -7.95 -1.02
CA ILE A 70 -3.89 -8.56 -1.43
C ILE A 70 -5.06 -7.59 -1.19
N GLY A 71 -5.12 -7.00 0.01
CA GLY A 71 -6.14 -6.00 0.35
C GLY A 71 -6.08 -4.78 -0.56
N GLN A 72 -4.87 -4.29 -0.85
CA GLN A 72 -4.63 -3.17 -1.75
C GLN A 72 -5.00 -3.52 -3.20
N SER A 73 -4.71 -4.73 -3.67
CA SER A 73 -5.09 -5.22 -4.99
C SER A 73 -6.61 -5.33 -5.14
N ILE A 74 -7.33 -5.81 -4.13
CA ILE A 74 -8.81 -5.86 -4.13
C ILE A 74 -9.40 -4.45 -4.05
N TYR A 75 -8.83 -3.58 -3.21
CA TYR A 75 -9.26 -2.19 -3.13
C TYR A 75 -9.07 -1.48 -4.47
N LEU A 76 -7.92 -1.71 -5.11
CA LEU A 76 -7.60 -1.19 -6.42
C LEU A 76 -8.49 -1.80 -7.49
N SER A 77 -8.80 -3.11 -7.49
CA SER A 77 -9.71 -3.68 -8.50
C SER A 77 -11.14 -3.13 -8.39
N LYS A 78 -11.57 -2.74 -7.19
CA LYS A 78 -12.89 -2.10 -6.96
C LYS A 78 -12.93 -0.61 -7.28
N HIS A 79 -11.82 0.12 -7.12
CA HIS A 79 -11.76 1.59 -7.23
C HIS A 79 -10.86 2.10 -8.35
N ALA A 80 -10.14 1.22 -9.03
CA ALA A 80 -9.61 1.49 -10.35
C ALA A 80 -10.85 1.66 -11.22
N ILE A 81 -11.24 2.92 -11.37
CA ILE A 81 -12.09 3.34 -12.47
C ILE A 81 -11.29 2.90 -13.69
N GLU A 82 -11.74 1.83 -14.34
CA GLU A 82 -11.40 1.58 -15.72
C GLU A 82 -11.63 2.93 -16.40
N VAL A 83 -10.57 3.56 -16.92
CA VAL A 83 -10.76 4.66 -17.85
C VAL A 83 -11.51 4.00 -18.99
N THR A 84 -12.84 3.99 -18.91
CA THR A 84 -13.71 3.72 -20.03
C THR A 84 -13.15 4.63 -21.08
N LYS A 85 -12.50 4.04 -22.08
CA LYS A 85 -12.23 4.73 -23.33
C LYS A 85 -13.59 5.27 -23.76
N SER A 86 -13.86 6.52 -23.46
CA SER A 86 -14.66 7.39 -24.30
C SER A 86 -13.83 7.60 -25.57
N THR A 87 -13.64 6.53 -26.34
CA THR A 87 -13.42 6.67 -27.77
C THR A 87 -14.82 6.77 -28.31
N GLU A 88 -15.22 8.01 -28.45
CA GLU A 88 -16.45 8.46 -29.07
C GLU A 88 -16.71 7.67 -30.35
N ASP A 89 -17.92 7.14 -30.40
CA ASP A 89 -18.66 6.82 -31.60
C ASP A 89 -18.95 8.15 -32.34
N ASN A 90 -18.65 8.18 -33.64
CA ASN A 90 -18.84 9.23 -34.68
C ASN A 90 -17.65 10.10 -35.08
#